data_AF-A0A498RFR4-F1
#
_entry.id   AF-A0A498RFR4-F1
#
_cell.length_a   1.000
_cell.length_b   1.000
_cell.length_c   1.000
_cell.angle_alpha   90.00
_cell.angle_beta   90.00
_cell.angle_gamma   90.00
#
_symmetry.space_group_name_H-M   'P 1'
#
loop_
_entity.id
_entity.type
_entity.pdbx_description
1 polymer ?
#
loop_
_entity_poly.entity_id
_entity_poly.type
_entity_poly.pdbx_seq_one_letter_code
_entity_poly.pdbx_strand_id
1 'polypeptide(L)'
;MLEAIYLPKLNQLRPTLDSTLLKAVEEAGELARAVLKFLPHETLDWPESENNRFARDLLNDVSEELLDVAQTCVTMIFVMEEDYGIQADALIDVHLTKLTAKGYEFDCRGSYSVATTGSFKSLNLPRLELPGVSLLTTVCKIQEELGELTQFLGKRAGASGEMRELTQDEVLMGCALELLDVAQCCFTMMYILAENYGVDIRRLTDKHVAKLRCKGYCV
;
A
#
# COMPACT_ATOMS: atom_id res chain seq x y z
N MET A 1 -3.57 -20.02 7.18
CA MET A 1 -3.98 -18.62 7.38
C MET A 1 -2.74 -17.78 7.16
N LEU A 2 -2.77 -16.85 6.21
CA LEU A 2 -1.64 -15.93 5.99
C LEU A 2 -1.51 -15.02 7.21
N GLU A 3 -0.28 -14.69 7.58
CA GLU A 3 -0.02 -13.76 8.68
C GLU A 3 -0.36 -12.34 8.22
N ALA A 4 -1.06 -11.59 9.06
CA ALA A 4 -1.45 -10.22 8.75
C ALA A 4 -0.23 -9.30 8.66
N ILE A 5 -0.26 -8.37 7.70
CA ILE A 5 0.77 -7.36 7.53
C ILE A 5 0.44 -6.18 8.44
N TYR A 6 1.41 -5.76 9.26
CA TYR A 6 1.28 -4.61 10.14
C TYR A 6 2.39 -3.61 9.85
N LEU A 7 2.02 -2.44 9.34
CA LEU A 7 2.95 -1.36 9.03
C LEU A 7 2.89 -0.25 10.09
N PRO A 8 4.03 0.17 10.67
CA PRO A 8 4.05 1.15 11.74
C PRO A 8 3.78 2.57 11.24
N LYS A 9 3.29 3.44 12.12
CA LYS A 9 3.38 4.89 11.88
C LYS A 9 4.83 5.38 11.97
N LEU A 10 5.24 6.25 11.04
CA LEU A 10 6.54 6.91 11.05
C LEU A 10 6.53 8.16 11.94
N ASN A 11 6.52 7.95 13.25
CA ASN A 11 6.36 9.01 14.27
C ASN A 11 7.41 10.13 14.27
N GLN A 12 8.51 9.98 13.52
CA GLN A 12 9.55 11.00 13.38
C GLN A 12 9.42 11.82 12.08
N LEU A 13 8.42 11.53 11.26
CA LEU A 13 8.11 12.26 10.04
C LEU A 13 6.85 13.12 10.24
N ARG A 14 6.77 14.23 9.49
CA ARG A 14 5.60 15.09 9.40
C ARG A 14 5.24 15.32 7.92
N PRO A 15 4.80 14.27 7.21
CA PRO A 15 4.44 14.42 5.81
C PRO A 15 3.17 15.28 5.68
N THR A 16 3.11 16.05 4.59
CA THR A 16 1.87 16.65 4.07
C THR A 16 1.28 15.76 2.98
N LEU A 17 0.02 16.00 2.60
CA LEU A 17 -0.61 15.32 1.45
C LEU A 17 0.22 15.48 0.16
N ASP A 18 0.73 16.67 -0.12
CA ASP A 18 1.56 16.93 -1.30
C ASP A 18 2.89 16.16 -1.25
N SER A 19 3.57 16.18 -0.10
CA SER A 19 4.83 15.42 0.05
C SER A 19 4.59 13.91 0.00
N THR A 20 3.44 13.44 0.47
CA THR A 20 3.03 12.04 0.39
C THR A 20 2.76 11.64 -1.05
N LEU A 21 2.06 12.48 -1.83
CA LEU A 21 1.86 12.21 -3.25
C LEU A 21 3.19 12.08 -3.99
N LEU A 22 4.11 13.02 -3.79
CA LEU A 22 5.44 12.96 -4.40
C LEU A 22 6.19 11.69 -4.00
N LYS A 23 6.17 11.35 -2.71
CA LYS A 23 6.82 10.14 -2.21
C LYS A 23 6.18 8.88 -2.75
N ALA A 24 4.85 8.80 -2.78
CA ALA A 24 4.14 7.63 -3.31
C ALA A 24 4.41 7.43 -4.82
N VAL A 25 4.54 8.51 -5.59
CA VAL A 25 4.96 8.44 -7.00
C VAL A 25 6.40 7.95 -7.14
N GLU A 26 7.31 8.40 -6.28
CA GLU A 26 8.70 7.90 -6.22
C GLU A 26 8.72 6.40 -5.95
N GLU A 27 8.12 5.94 -4.85
CA GLU A 27 8.08 4.53 -4.46
C GLU A 27 7.38 3.65 -5.51
N ALA A 28 6.29 4.14 -6.13
CA ALA A 28 5.62 3.41 -7.21
C ALA A 28 6.53 3.26 -8.46
N GLY A 29 7.37 4.25 -8.74
CA GLY A 29 8.39 4.18 -9.79
C GLY A 29 9.51 3.18 -9.46
N GLU A 30 9.95 3.12 -8.20
CA GLU A 30 10.93 2.14 -7.73
C GLU A 30 10.38 0.71 -7.82
N LEU A 31 9.13 0.50 -7.39
CA LEU A 31 8.39 -0.75 -7.57
C LEU A 31 8.28 -1.15 -9.05
N ALA A 32 7.86 -0.23 -9.92
CA ALA A 32 7.76 -0.51 -11.35
C ALA A 32 9.09 -0.98 -11.93
N ARG A 33 10.20 -0.33 -11.54
CA ARG A 33 11.55 -0.73 -11.94
C ARG A 33 11.92 -2.11 -11.40
N ALA A 34 11.63 -2.42 -10.14
CA ALA A 34 11.90 -3.74 -9.56
C ALA A 34 11.10 -4.84 -10.28
N VAL A 35 9.81 -4.60 -10.54
CA VAL A 35 8.94 -5.51 -11.28
C VAL A 35 9.48 -5.74 -12.69
N LEU A 36 9.84 -4.70 -13.43
CA LEU A 36 10.41 -4.84 -14.78
C LEU A 36 11.68 -5.69 -14.82
N LYS A 37 12.54 -5.62 -13.79
CA LYS A 37 13.72 -6.48 -13.68
C LYS A 37 13.33 -7.94 -13.39
N PHE A 38 12.27 -8.15 -12.61
CA PHE A 38 11.79 -9.47 -12.22
C PHE A 38 10.97 -10.18 -13.30
N LEU A 39 10.21 -9.46 -14.15
CA LEU A 39 9.29 -10.03 -15.15
C LEU A 39 9.88 -11.16 -16.02
N PRO A 40 11.14 -11.08 -16.52
CA PRO A 40 11.74 -12.19 -17.28
C PRO A 40 11.85 -13.51 -16.52
N HIS A 41 11.74 -13.46 -15.19
CA HIS A 41 11.88 -14.58 -14.26
C HIS A 41 10.54 -15.08 -13.70
N GLU A 42 9.42 -14.40 -13.97
CA GLU A 42 8.10 -14.71 -13.39
C GLU A 42 7.62 -16.13 -13.74
N THR A 43 7.97 -16.62 -14.94
CA THR A 43 7.56 -17.94 -15.46
C THR A 43 8.56 -19.06 -15.20
N LEU A 44 9.68 -18.78 -14.52
CA LEU A 44 10.66 -19.81 -14.22
C LEU A 44 10.08 -20.80 -13.20
N ASP A 45 10.28 -22.10 -13.45
CA ASP A 45 10.13 -23.08 -12.39
C ASP A 45 11.13 -22.75 -11.27
N TRP A 46 10.72 -22.89 -10.01
CA TRP A 46 11.51 -22.48 -8.83
C TRP A 46 12.24 -23.64 -8.09
N PRO A 47 13.01 -24.55 -8.72
CA PRO A 47 13.88 -25.48 -7.99
C PRO A 47 15.17 -24.78 -7.50
N GLU A 48 15.78 -25.27 -6.42
CA GLU A 48 16.94 -24.68 -5.70
C GLU A 48 18.26 -24.63 -6.51
N SER A 49 18.27 -23.98 -7.66
CA SER A 49 19.47 -23.73 -8.49
C SER A 49 20.00 -22.30 -8.34
N GLU A 50 21.21 -22.02 -8.83
CA GLU A 50 21.83 -20.69 -8.74
C GLU A 50 21.05 -19.60 -9.50
N ASN A 51 20.40 -19.93 -10.62
CA ASN A 51 19.46 -19.05 -11.32
C ASN A 51 18.23 -18.68 -10.47
N ASN A 52 17.83 -19.56 -9.54
CA ASN A 52 16.73 -19.28 -8.62
C ASN A 52 17.17 -18.26 -7.57
N ARG A 53 18.44 -18.25 -7.13
CA ARG A 53 18.90 -17.26 -6.15
C ARG A 53 18.80 -15.82 -6.67
N PHE A 54 19.23 -15.58 -7.92
CA PHE A 54 19.12 -14.26 -8.53
C PHE A 54 17.66 -13.82 -8.69
N ALA A 55 16.77 -14.72 -9.15
CA ALA A 55 15.34 -14.43 -9.26
C ALA A 55 14.69 -14.17 -7.87
N ARG A 56 15.11 -14.88 -6.82
CA ARG A 56 14.69 -14.63 -5.44
C ARG A 56 15.14 -13.27 -4.95
N ASP A 57 16.36 -12.85 -5.27
CA ASP A 57 16.86 -11.52 -4.89
C ASP A 57 16.03 -10.43 -5.59
N LEU A 58 15.72 -10.57 -6.88
CA LEU A 58 14.83 -9.65 -7.59
C LEU A 58 13.40 -9.64 -7.04
N LEU A 59 12.86 -10.81 -6.65
CA LEU A 59 11.55 -10.90 -6.00
C LEU A 59 11.55 -10.25 -4.62
N ASN A 60 12.65 -10.36 -3.87
CA ASN A 60 12.81 -9.66 -2.60
C ASN A 60 12.82 -8.14 -2.83
N ASP A 61 13.51 -7.65 -3.87
CA ASP A 61 13.46 -6.23 -4.24
C ASP A 61 12.00 -5.80 -4.50
N VAL A 62 11.27 -6.52 -5.34
CA VAL A 62 9.83 -6.24 -5.59
C VAL A 62 9.01 -6.20 -4.30
N SER A 63 9.25 -7.15 -3.40
CA SER A 63 8.52 -7.25 -2.13
C SER A 63 8.85 -6.10 -1.17
N GLU A 64 10.09 -5.64 -1.16
CA GLU A 64 10.51 -4.48 -0.38
C GLU A 64 9.88 -3.18 -0.90
N GLU A 65 9.84 -2.99 -2.22
CA GLU A 65 9.23 -1.82 -2.84
C GLU A 65 7.71 -1.80 -2.64
N LEU A 66 7.03 -2.95 -2.66
CA LEU A 66 5.61 -3.05 -2.30
C LEU A 66 5.34 -2.55 -0.87
N LEU A 67 6.23 -2.88 0.08
CA LEU A 67 6.12 -2.38 1.44
C LEU A 67 6.42 -0.89 1.53
N ASP A 68 7.39 -0.35 0.79
CA ASP A 68 7.72 1.07 0.80
C ASP A 68 6.55 1.94 0.26
N VAL A 69 5.88 1.49 -0.82
CA VAL A 69 4.64 2.11 -1.31
C VAL A 69 3.54 2.05 -0.25
N ALA A 70 3.26 0.87 0.29
CA ALA A 70 2.21 0.69 1.30
C ALA A 70 2.47 1.52 2.57
N GLN A 71 3.73 1.55 3.03
CA GLN A 71 4.17 2.30 4.20
C GLN A 71 3.94 3.79 4.03
N THR A 72 4.18 4.33 2.84
CA THR A 72 3.92 5.74 2.52
C THR A 72 2.44 6.07 2.69
N CYS A 73 1.55 5.23 2.15
CA CYS A 73 0.11 5.41 2.27
C CYS A 73 -0.39 5.28 3.72
N VAL A 74 0.04 4.24 4.40
CA VAL A 74 -0.29 3.98 5.81
C VAL A 74 0.12 5.14 6.71
N THR A 75 1.32 5.69 6.50
CA THR A 75 1.82 6.82 7.28
C THR A 75 0.91 8.04 7.14
N MET A 76 0.49 8.36 5.92
CA MET A 76 -0.37 9.52 5.69
C MET A 76 -1.79 9.30 6.23
N ILE A 77 -2.37 8.10 6.13
CA ILE A 77 -3.67 7.80 6.75
C ILE A 77 -3.64 8.12 8.26
N PHE A 78 -2.54 7.80 8.94
CA PHE A 78 -2.40 8.13 10.37
C PHE A 78 -2.21 9.62 10.65
N VAL A 79 -1.53 10.34 9.76
CA VAL A 79 -1.44 11.81 9.85
C VAL A 79 -2.81 12.44 9.63
N MET A 80 -3.61 11.93 8.69
CA MET A 80 -4.98 12.39 8.44
C MET A 80 -5.88 12.18 9.65
N GLU A 81 -5.70 11.08 10.38
CA GLU A 81 -6.43 10.84 11.63
C GLU A 81 -6.08 11.85 12.72
N GLU A 82 -4.80 12.14 12.91
CA GLU A 82 -4.33 12.98 14.01
C GLU A 82 -4.48 14.47 13.75
N ASP A 83 -4.08 14.92 12.56
CA ASP A 83 -3.95 16.34 12.23
C ASP A 83 -5.20 16.88 11.52
N TYR A 84 -6.00 16.01 10.91
CA TYR A 84 -7.17 16.39 10.11
C TYR A 84 -8.49 15.78 10.64
N GLY A 85 -8.45 14.98 11.72
CA GLY A 85 -9.64 14.45 12.39
C GLY A 85 -10.36 13.31 11.64
N ILE A 86 -9.73 12.73 10.61
CA ILE A 86 -10.31 11.63 9.84
C ILE A 86 -10.41 10.36 10.72
N GLN A 87 -11.59 9.74 10.80
CA GLN A 87 -11.77 8.54 11.60
C GLN A 87 -11.29 7.30 10.83
N ALA A 88 -10.07 6.84 11.08
CA ALA A 88 -9.44 5.81 10.27
C ALA A 88 -10.17 4.45 10.34
N ASP A 89 -10.75 4.11 11.49
CA ASP A 89 -11.60 2.91 11.62
C ASP A 89 -12.83 2.97 10.70
N ALA A 90 -13.49 4.13 10.62
CA ALA A 90 -14.63 4.31 9.72
C ALA A 90 -14.21 4.28 8.24
N LEU A 91 -12.98 4.71 7.91
CA LEU A 91 -12.46 4.61 6.55
C LEU A 91 -12.37 3.15 6.07
N ILE A 92 -11.97 2.23 6.95
CA ILE A 92 -11.90 0.80 6.61
C ILE A 92 -13.29 0.27 6.26
N ASP A 93 -14.32 0.58 7.05
CA ASP A 93 -15.68 0.13 6.76
C ASP A 93 -16.18 0.66 5.41
N VAL A 94 -15.91 1.94 5.11
CA VAL A 94 -16.24 2.55 3.82
C VAL A 94 -15.48 1.87 2.68
N HIS A 95 -14.19 1.61 2.86
CA HIS A 95 -13.33 0.96 1.87
C HIS A 95 -13.78 -0.48 1.58
N LEU A 96 -14.05 -1.28 2.62
CA LEU A 96 -14.53 -2.66 2.46
C LEU A 96 -15.90 -2.70 1.77
N THR A 97 -16.81 -1.79 2.14
CA THR A 97 -18.12 -1.65 1.48
C THR A 97 -17.96 -1.33 0.00
N LYS A 98 -17.04 -0.41 -0.35
CA LYS A 98 -16.70 -0.08 -1.75
C LYS A 98 -16.17 -1.31 -2.49
N LEU A 99 -15.29 -2.09 -1.86
CA LEU A 99 -14.74 -3.31 -2.46
C LEU A 99 -15.83 -4.33 -2.79
N THR A 100 -16.72 -4.60 -1.83
CA THR A 100 -17.87 -5.49 -2.04
C THR A 100 -18.79 -4.99 -3.15
N ALA A 101 -19.06 -3.67 -3.20
CA ALA A 101 -19.88 -3.07 -4.26
C ALA A 101 -19.25 -3.19 -5.66
N LYS A 102 -17.91 -3.14 -5.74
CA LYS A 102 -17.14 -3.39 -6.98
C LYS A 102 -17.07 -4.87 -7.36
N GLY A 103 -17.57 -5.78 -6.50
CA GLY A 103 -17.57 -7.23 -6.73
C GLY A 103 -16.27 -7.92 -6.35
N TYR A 104 -15.41 -7.28 -5.55
CA TYR A 104 -14.22 -7.93 -5.02
C TYR A 104 -14.59 -8.89 -3.89
N GLU A 105 -14.05 -10.11 -3.96
CA GLU A 105 -14.24 -11.14 -2.95
C GLU A 105 -13.05 -11.17 -1.98
N PHE A 106 -13.32 -11.37 -0.70
CA PHE A 106 -12.33 -11.53 0.37
C PHE A 106 -12.97 -12.20 1.59
N ASP A 107 -12.17 -12.64 2.56
CA ASP A 107 -12.68 -13.31 3.77
C ASP A 107 -13.44 -12.33 4.69
N CYS A 108 -14.76 -12.31 4.57
CA CYS A 108 -15.63 -11.46 5.40
C CYS A 108 -15.64 -11.83 6.90
N ARG A 109 -15.01 -12.94 7.30
CA ARG A 109 -14.83 -13.33 8.71
C ARG A 109 -13.56 -12.74 9.32
N GLY A 110 -12.69 -12.14 8.52
CA GLY A 110 -11.48 -11.47 8.96
C GLY A 110 -11.77 -10.22 9.79
N SER A 111 -10.88 -9.91 10.73
CA SER A 111 -10.90 -8.64 11.47
C SER A 111 -9.95 -7.66 10.81
N TYR A 112 -10.47 -6.85 9.89
CA TYR A 112 -9.72 -5.78 9.22
C TYR A 112 -9.89 -4.48 10.00
N SER A 113 -8.80 -3.75 10.20
CA SER A 113 -8.82 -2.64 11.16
C SER A 113 -7.65 -1.69 10.97
N VAL A 114 -7.83 -0.49 11.48
CA VAL A 114 -6.76 0.45 11.79
C VAL A 114 -6.49 0.39 13.29
N ALA A 115 -5.56 -0.45 13.73
CA ALA A 115 -5.32 -0.65 15.15
C ALA A 115 -4.21 0.27 15.66
N THR A 116 -4.35 0.78 16.89
CA THR A 116 -3.25 1.39 17.64
C THR A 116 -2.82 0.45 18.76
N THR A 117 -1.59 -0.06 18.70
CA THR A 117 -0.97 -0.88 19.74
C THR A 117 0.25 -0.16 20.33
N GLY A 118 0.09 0.41 21.52
CA GLY A 118 1.14 1.20 22.16
C GLY A 118 1.48 2.46 21.34
N SER A 119 2.74 2.61 20.94
CA SER A 119 3.20 3.71 20.07
C SER A 119 3.11 3.39 18.57
N PHE A 120 2.65 2.19 18.21
CA PHE A 120 2.48 1.76 16.83
C PHE A 120 1.02 1.89 16.44
N LYS A 121 0.77 2.59 15.34
CA LYS A 121 -0.46 2.38 14.60
C LYS A 121 -0.18 1.43 13.45
N SER A 122 -1.11 0.54 13.19
CA SER A 122 -0.98 -0.54 12.21
C SER A 122 -2.26 -0.71 11.40
N LEU A 123 -2.10 -0.88 10.10
CA LEU A 123 -3.18 -1.15 9.16
C LEU A 123 -3.23 -2.64 8.84
N ASN A 124 -4.40 -3.27 8.94
CA ASN A 124 -4.63 -4.65 8.51
C ASN A 124 -5.72 -4.70 7.44
N LEU A 125 -5.37 -5.15 6.23
CA LEU A 125 -6.24 -5.21 5.06
C LEU A 125 -6.42 -6.65 4.55
N PRO A 126 -7.57 -6.95 3.91
CA PRO A 126 -7.83 -8.27 3.30
C PRO A 126 -6.86 -8.63 2.19
N ARG A 127 -6.71 -9.94 1.94
CA ARG A 127 -6.33 -10.45 0.63
C ARG A 127 -7.59 -10.48 -0.24
N LEU A 128 -7.55 -9.82 -1.39
CA LEU A 128 -8.63 -9.93 -2.39
C LEU A 128 -8.40 -11.16 -3.28
N GLU A 129 -9.47 -11.86 -3.61
CA GLU A 129 -9.47 -12.94 -4.59
C GLU A 129 -9.56 -12.34 -6.00
N LEU A 130 -8.41 -12.26 -6.68
CA LEU A 130 -8.28 -11.61 -7.99
C LEU A 130 -7.71 -12.59 -9.02
N PRO A 131 -8.56 -13.32 -9.77
CA PRO A 131 -8.09 -14.26 -10.79
C PRO A 131 -7.27 -13.53 -11.87
N GLY A 132 -6.05 -14.01 -12.10
CA GLY A 132 -5.19 -13.50 -13.17
C GLY A 132 -4.52 -12.16 -12.92
N VAL A 133 -4.54 -11.65 -11.68
CA VAL A 133 -3.73 -10.48 -11.32
C VAL A 133 -2.24 -10.84 -11.37
N SER A 134 -1.43 -9.94 -11.95
CA SER A 134 0.03 -10.04 -12.02
C SER A 134 0.69 -8.84 -11.36
N LEU A 135 2.01 -8.93 -11.14
CA LEU A 135 2.83 -7.81 -10.68
C LEU A 135 2.69 -6.59 -11.58
N LEU A 136 2.71 -6.80 -12.91
CA LEU A 136 2.56 -5.72 -13.88
C LEU A 136 1.20 -5.03 -13.75
N THR A 137 0.10 -5.80 -13.68
CA THR A 137 -1.24 -5.21 -13.51
C THR A 137 -1.39 -4.49 -12.16
N THR A 138 -0.69 -4.95 -11.13
CA THR A 138 -0.68 -4.29 -9.81
C THR A 138 0.02 -2.95 -9.86
N VAL A 139 1.17 -2.86 -10.54
CA VAL A 139 1.85 -1.58 -10.78
C VAL A 139 0.95 -0.61 -11.54
N CYS A 140 0.27 -1.08 -12.59
CA CYS A 140 -0.69 -0.25 -13.32
C CYS A 140 -1.83 0.23 -12.43
N LYS A 141 -2.36 -0.64 -11.57
CA LYS A 141 -3.44 -0.29 -10.65
C LYS A 141 -3.00 0.73 -9.60
N ILE A 142 -1.83 0.55 -8.98
CA ILE A 142 -1.24 1.55 -8.08
C ILE A 142 -1.12 2.91 -8.78
N GLN A 143 -0.63 2.93 -10.03
CA GLN A 143 -0.51 4.18 -10.78
C GLN A 143 -1.85 4.85 -11.08
N GLU A 144 -2.91 4.06 -11.32
CA GLU A 144 -4.28 4.54 -11.47
C GLU A 144 -4.78 5.20 -10.18
N GLU A 145 -4.67 4.52 -9.03
CA GLU A 145 -5.12 5.04 -7.73
C GLU A 145 -4.34 6.30 -7.30
N LEU A 146 -3.03 6.38 -7.61
CA LEU A 146 -2.26 7.62 -7.41
C LEU A 146 -2.74 8.76 -8.31
N GLY A 147 -3.23 8.44 -9.51
CA GLY A 147 -3.91 9.39 -10.39
C GLY A 147 -5.22 9.90 -9.78
N GLU A 148 -6.02 9.02 -9.17
CA GLU A 148 -7.25 9.38 -8.46
C GLU A 148 -6.96 10.27 -7.24
N LEU A 149 -5.94 9.94 -6.44
CA LEU A 149 -5.45 10.80 -5.36
C LEU A 149 -5.08 12.21 -5.86
N THR A 150 -4.41 12.30 -7.00
CA THR A 150 -4.05 13.57 -7.64
C THR A 150 -5.29 14.37 -8.06
N GLN A 151 -6.38 13.71 -8.46
CA GLN A 151 -7.63 14.42 -8.78
C GLN A 151 -8.23 15.11 -7.56
N PHE A 152 -8.18 14.48 -6.38
CA PHE A 152 -8.66 15.08 -5.14
C PHE A 152 -7.79 16.24 -4.67
N LEU A 153 -6.47 16.11 -4.78
CA LEU A 153 -5.53 17.17 -4.36
C LEU A 153 -5.47 18.35 -5.34
N GLY A 154 -5.58 18.07 -6.64
CA GLY A 154 -5.44 19.08 -7.69
C GLY A 154 -6.78 19.54 -8.28
N LYS A 155 -7.32 18.72 -9.18
CA LYS A 155 -8.44 19.08 -10.06
C LYS A 155 -9.71 19.44 -9.31
N ARG A 156 -10.21 18.54 -8.46
CA ARG A 156 -11.48 18.72 -7.74
C ARG A 156 -11.39 19.76 -6.61
N ALA A 157 -10.16 20.08 -6.19
CA ALA A 157 -9.86 21.16 -5.26
C ALA A 157 -9.71 22.54 -5.93
N GLY A 158 -9.71 22.61 -7.27
CA GLY A 158 -9.55 23.85 -8.03
C GLY A 158 -8.11 24.39 -8.06
N ALA A 159 -7.10 23.54 -7.83
CA ALA A 159 -5.70 23.97 -7.73
C ALA A 159 -5.14 24.58 -9.04
N SER A 160 -5.76 24.27 -10.19
CA SER A 160 -5.41 24.83 -11.51
C SER A 160 -6.36 25.94 -11.97
N GLY A 161 -7.13 26.54 -11.04
CA GLY A 161 -8.12 27.57 -11.37
C GLY A 161 -9.44 27.02 -11.91
N GLU A 162 -9.64 25.71 -11.81
CA GLU A 162 -10.91 25.04 -12.11
C GLU A 162 -11.96 25.39 -11.06
N MET A 163 -13.25 25.28 -11.40
CA MET A 163 -14.29 25.47 -10.40
C MET A 163 -14.14 24.40 -9.32
N ARG A 164 -14.07 24.83 -8.05
CA ARG A 164 -13.99 23.93 -6.91
C ARG A 164 -15.30 23.16 -6.80
N GLU A 165 -15.25 21.85 -7.02
CA GLU A 165 -16.41 20.96 -6.95
C GLU A 165 -16.59 20.33 -5.56
N LEU A 166 -15.51 20.20 -4.79
CA LEU A 166 -15.50 19.52 -3.50
C LEU A 166 -15.20 20.47 -2.32
N THR A 167 -15.86 20.22 -1.21
CA THR A 167 -15.52 20.78 0.10
C THR A 167 -14.17 20.25 0.61
N GLN A 168 -13.61 20.88 1.64
CA GLN A 168 -12.34 20.42 2.21
C GLN A 168 -12.46 19.00 2.81
N ASP A 169 -13.57 18.71 3.46
CA ASP A 169 -13.81 17.40 4.08
C ASP A 169 -13.96 16.30 3.03
N GLU A 170 -14.64 16.59 1.90
CA GLU A 170 -14.73 15.66 0.78
C GLU A 170 -13.36 15.40 0.11
N VAL A 171 -12.51 16.44 0.00
CA VAL A 171 -11.13 16.26 -0.51
C VAL A 171 -10.33 15.37 0.43
N LEU A 172 -10.36 15.63 1.74
CA LEU A 172 -9.63 14.83 2.72
C LEU A 172 -10.15 13.38 2.76
N MET A 173 -11.46 13.19 2.77
CA MET A 173 -12.06 11.85 2.75
C MET A 173 -11.68 11.09 1.48
N GLY A 174 -11.76 11.74 0.31
CA GLY A 174 -11.34 11.16 -0.96
C GLY A 174 -9.87 10.74 -0.94
N CYS A 175 -8.97 11.64 -0.52
CA CYS A 175 -7.54 11.32 -0.42
C CYS A 175 -7.28 10.12 0.50
N ALA A 176 -7.95 10.04 1.64
CA ALA A 176 -7.77 8.94 2.57
C ALA A 176 -8.22 7.59 1.98
N LEU A 177 -9.32 7.59 1.23
CA LEU A 177 -9.82 6.39 0.53
C LEU A 177 -8.89 5.95 -0.61
N GLU A 178 -8.31 6.90 -1.37
CA GLU A 178 -7.35 6.54 -2.42
C GLU A 178 -6.02 6.02 -1.86
N LEU A 179 -5.56 6.56 -0.72
CA LEU A 179 -4.40 5.99 -0.01
C LEU A 179 -4.67 4.56 0.47
N LEU A 180 -5.89 4.26 0.90
CA LEU A 180 -6.30 2.89 1.25
C LEU A 180 -6.32 1.97 0.03
N ASP A 181 -6.80 2.43 -1.12
CA ASP A 181 -6.82 1.63 -2.35
C ASP A 181 -5.40 1.26 -2.81
N VAL A 182 -4.45 2.20 -2.75
CA VAL A 182 -3.03 1.92 -3.03
C VAL A 182 -2.47 0.89 -2.04
N ALA A 183 -2.72 1.07 -0.74
CA ALA A 183 -2.26 0.12 0.29
C ALA A 183 -2.87 -1.28 0.09
N GLN A 184 -4.15 -1.36 -0.27
CA GLN A 184 -4.88 -2.60 -0.55
C GLN A 184 -4.28 -3.36 -1.74
N CYS A 185 -3.89 -2.65 -2.80
CA CYS A 185 -3.19 -3.26 -3.94
C CYS A 185 -1.87 -3.91 -3.49
N CYS A 186 -1.09 -3.19 -2.68
CA CYS A 186 0.19 -3.69 -2.18
C CYS A 186 0.01 -4.91 -1.28
N PHE A 187 -0.94 -4.87 -0.33
CA PHE A 187 -1.23 -5.96 0.60
C PHE A 187 -1.69 -7.22 -0.14
N THR A 188 -2.64 -7.07 -1.06
CA THR A 188 -3.13 -8.18 -1.88
C THR A 188 -2.00 -8.84 -2.65
N MET A 189 -1.14 -8.04 -3.30
CA MET A 189 -0.03 -8.59 -4.06
C MET A 189 1.00 -9.26 -3.16
N MET A 190 1.34 -8.69 -2.00
CA MET A 190 2.21 -9.36 -1.02
C MET A 190 1.67 -10.73 -0.60
N TYR A 191 0.37 -10.84 -0.32
CA TYR A 191 -0.26 -12.13 -0.02
C TYR A 191 -0.17 -13.13 -1.19
N ILE A 192 -0.37 -12.67 -2.43
CA ILE A 192 -0.21 -13.50 -3.62
C ILE A 192 1.24 -13.96 -3.78
N LEU A 193 2.22 -13.09 -3.50
CA LEU A 193 3.63 -13.46 -3.56
C LEU A 193 4.00 -14.50 -2.49
N ALA A 194 3.41 -14.40 -1.30
CA ALA A 194 3.58 -15.38 -0.25
C ALA A 194 3.07 -16.76 -0.66
N GLU A 195 1.91 -16.83 -1.32
CA GLU A 195 1.30 -18.08 -1.77
C GLU A 195 2.00 -18.70 -2.97
N ASN A 196 2.30 -17.88 -3.98
CA ASN A 196 2.81 -18.38 -5.27
C ASN A 196 4.32 -18.60 -5.27
N TYR A 197 5.07 -17.81 -4.49
CA TYR A 197 6.53 -17.81 -4.49
C TYR A 197 7.15 -18.11 -3.13
N GLY A 198 6.33 -18.33 -2.09
CA GLY A 198 6.82 -18.66 -0.74
C GLY A 198 7.52 -17.48 -0.05
N VAL A 199 7.15 -16.24 -0.38
CA VAL A 199 7.66 -15.05 0.31
C VAL A 199 7.24 -15.08 1.79
N ASP A 200 8.22 -14.99 2.69
CA ASP A 200 7.99 -14.91 4.13
C ASP A 200 7.63 -13.47 4.52
N ILE A 201 6.32 -13.21 4.59
CA ILE A 201 5.75 -11.90 4.95
C ILE A 201 6.28 -11.38 6.27
N ARG A 202 6.34 -12.24 7.30
CA ARG A 202 6.77 -11.84 8.63
C ARG A 202 8.21 -11.36 8.60
N ARG A 203 9.10 -12.16 8.02
CA ARG A 203 10.52 -11.80 7.89
C ARG A 203 10.70 -10.51 7.08
N LEU A 204 9.91 -10.34 6.02
CA LEU A 204 9.94 -9.16 5.17
C LEU A 204 9.50 -7.90 5.94
N THR A 205 8.37 -7.97 6.65
CA THR A 205 7.87 -6.87 7.49
C THR A 205 8.85 -6.55 8.62
N ASP A 206 9.41 -7.55 9.31
CA ASP A 206 10.41 -7.35 10.36
C ASP A 206 11.66 -6.64 9.82
N LYS A 207 12.16 -7.06 8.65
CA LYS A 207 13.29 -6.40 7.97
C LYS A 207 12.96 -4.97 7.59
N HIS A 208 11.77 -4.73 7.07
CA HIS A 208 11.31 -3.40 6.68
C HIS A 208 11.18 -2.46 7.88
N VAL A 209 10.56 -2.91 8.98
CA VAL A 209 10.48 -2.12 10.22
C VAL A 209 11.87 -1.84 10.80
N ALA A 210 12.78 -2.81 10.78
CA ALA A 210 14.17 -2.60 11.21
C ALA A 210 14.89 -1.55 10.34
N LYS A 211 14.69 -1.57 9.01
CA LYS A 211 15.19 -0.55 8.07
C LYS A 211 14.68 0.85 8.46
N LEU A 212 13.39 0.99 8.74
CA LEU A 212 12.77 2.26 9.13
C LEU A 212 13.30 2.78 10.48
N ARG A 213 13.47 1.90 11.47
CA ARG A 213 14.08 2.25 12.77
C ARG A 213 15.52 2.70 12.60
N CYS A 214 16.30 2.02 11.76
CA CYS A 214 17.68 2.41 11.46
C CYS A 214 17.78 3.78 10.78
N LYS A 215 16.80 4.13 9.93
CA LYS A 215 16.67 5.47 9.34
C LYS A 215 16.17 6.53 10.33
N GLY A 216 15.77 6.13 11.54
CA GLY A 216 15.23 7.02 12.56
C GLY A 216 13.80 7.47 12.29
N TYR A 217 13.03 6.76 11.45
CA TYR A 217 11.66 7.15 11.08
C TYR A 217 10.60 6.69 12.08
N CYS A 218 10.87 5.61 12.82
CA CYS A 218 10.01 5.10 13.90
C CYS A 218 10.86 4.58 15.07
N VAL A 219 10.21 4.43 16.23
CA VAL A 219 10.81 3.95 17.49
C VAL A 219 10.60 2.44 17.63
#